data_AF-A0A0B8Q9K5-F1
#
_entry.id   AF-A0A0B8Q9K5-F1
#
_cell.length_a   1.000
_cell.length_b   1.000
_cell.length_c   1.000
_cell.angle_alpha   90.00
_cell.angle_beta   90.00
_cell.angle_gamma   90.00
#
_symmetry.space_group_name_H-M   'P 1'
#
loop_
_entity.id
_entity.type
_entity.pdbx_description
1 polymer ?
#
loop_
_entity_poly.entity_id
_entity_poly.type
_entity_poly.pdbx_seq_one_letter_code
_entity_poly.pdbx_strand_id
1 'polypeptide(L)' 'MIIKGILDEEDAKDAVRFGADGIVVSNHGGRQLDGVISSATALPRIADA' A
#
# COMPACT_ATOMS: atom_id res chain seq x y z
N MET A 1 -3.95 5.68 13.40
CA MET A 1 -2.90 6.06 12.43
C MET A 1 -3.24 5.53 11.04
N ILE A 2 -2.98 6.29 9.98
CA ILE A 2 -3.10 5.80 8.58
C ILE A 2 -1.69 5.67 7.98
N ILE A 3 -1.39 4.54 7.33
CA ILE A 3 -0.12 4.32 6.64
C ILE A 3 -0.32 4.50 5.13
N LYS A 4 0.47 5.39 4.52
CA LYS A 4 0.41 5.68 3.08
C LYS A 4 1.68 5.22 2.39
N GLY A 5 1.52 4.60 1.23
CA GLY A 5 2.65 4.19 0.40
C GLY A 5 2.74 2.68 0.15
N ILE A 6 1.81 1.91 0.72
CA ILE A 6 1.83 0.45 0.62
C ILE A 6 1.47 0.03 -0.81
N LEU A 7 2.30 -0.86 -1.38
CA LEU A 7 2.12 -1.45 -2.70
C LEU A 7 2.18 -2.99 -2.67
N ASP A 8 2.47 -3.59 -1.51
CA ASP A 8 2.56 -5.03 -1.31
C ASP A 8 1.52 -5.51 -0.28
N GLU A 9 1.02 -6.74 -0.45
CA GLU A 9 0.01 -7.33 0.43
C GLU A 9 0.57 -7.75 1.79
N GLU A 10 1.86 -8.12 1.87
CA GLU A 10 2.51 -8.47 3.14
C GLU A 10 2.71 -7.22 4.00
N ASP A 11 3.15 -6.12 3.37
CA ASP A 11 3.25 -4.80 4.02
C ASP A 11 1.89 -4.32 4.55
N ALA A 12 0.79 -4.61 3.83
CA ALA A 12 -0.56 -4.28 4.27
C ALA A 12 -0.96 -5.07 5.53
N LYS A 13 -0.68 -6.37 5.56
CA LYS A 13 -0.91 -7.22 6.74
C LYS A 13 -0.07 -6.74 7.94
N ASP A 14 1.17 -6.35 7.70
CA ASP A 14 2.04 -5.81 8.73
C ASP A 14 1.57 -4.45 9.26
N ALA A 15 1.08 -3.56 8.39
CA ALA A 15 0.48 -2.29 8.80
C ALA A 15 -0.69 -2.50 9.78
N VAL A 16 -1.56 -3.48 9.52
CA VAL A 16 -2.64 -3.85 10.44
C VAL A 16 -2.09 -4.40 11.76
N ARG A 17 -1.09 -5.30 11.70
CA ARG A 17 -0.43 -5.84 12.92
C ARG A 17 0.19 -4.75 13.79
N PHE A 18 0.69 -3.68 13.18
CA PHE A 18 1.25 -2.52 13.89
C PHE A 18 0.20 -1.50 14.36
N GLY A 19 -1.10 -1.78 14.17
CA GLY A 19 -2.18 -0.93 14.67
C GLY A 19 -2.53 0.25 13.77
N ALA A 20 -2.33 0.13 12.45
CA ALA A 20 -2.90 1.08 11.51
C ALA A 20 -4.44 0.97 11.49
N ASP A 21 -5.12 2.12 11.52
CA ASP A 21 -6.58 2.23 11.35
C ASP A 21 -6.97 2.17 9.86
N GLY A 22 -5.99 2.33 8.96
CA GLY A 22 -6.22 2.32 7.53
C GLY A 22 -4.94 2.44 6.72
N ILE A 23 -5.06 2.09 5.44
CA ILE A 23 -3.96 2.04 4.48
C ILE A 23 -4.32 2.88 3.25
N VAL A 24 -3.36 3.65 2.74
CA VAL A 24 -3.46 4.34 1.45
C VAL A 24 -2.50 3.69 0.46
N VAL A 25 -3.08 2.95 -0.49
CA VAL A 25 -2.36 2.34 -1.61
C VAL A 25 -1.88 3.45 -2.55
N SER A 26 -0.57 3.65 -2.64
CA SER A 26 0.00 4.82 -3.34
C SER A 26 1.46 4.59 -3.71
N ASN A 27 1.82 4.80 -4.97
CA ASN A 27 3.21 4.91 -5.43
C ASN A 27 3.74 6.36 -5.45
N HIS A 28 3.09 7.24 -4.67
CA HIS A 28 3.40 8.67 -4.61
C HIS A 28 3.28 9.39 -5.97
N GLY A 29 2.39 8.90 -6.84
CA GLY A 29 2.22 9.45 -8.19
C GLY A 29 3.43 9.19 -9.10
N GLY A 30 4.20 8.13 -8.84
CA GLY A 30 5.42 7.81 -9.59
C GLY A 30 6.58 8.77 -9.33
N ARG A 31 6.52 9.59 -8.26
CA ARG A 31 7.52 10.63 -7.97
C ARG A 31 8.60 10.20 -6.98
N GLN A 32 8.53 8.98 -6.48
CA GLN A 32 9.42 8.49 -5.43
C GLN A 32 10.30 7.35 -5.95
N LEU A 33 9.79 6.12 -6.01
CA LEU A 33 10.50 5.00 -6.62
C LEU A 33 9.94 4.77 -8.03
N ASP A 34 10.79 4.93 -9.03
CA ASP A 34 10.42 4.72 -10.43
C ASP A 34 10.31 3.22 -10.76
N GLY A 35 9.48 2.87 -11.75
CA GLY A 35 9.29 1.50 -12.23
C GLY A 35 8.50 0.57 -11.30
N VAL A 36 7.98 1.04 -10.17
CA VAL A 36 7.08 0.25 -9.32
C VAL A 36 5.69 0.11 -9.94
N ILE A 37 4.93 -0.88 -9.48
CA ILE A 37 3.58 -1.14 -9.96
C ILE A 37 2.65 0.08 -9.76
N SER A 38 1.64 0.19 -10.61
CA SER A 38 0.61 1.22 -10.44
C SER A 38 -0.21 0.96 -9.18
N SER A 39 -0.63 2.02 -8.48
CA SER A 39 -1.48 1.88 -7.29
C SER A 39 -2.82 1.21 -7.60
N ALA A 40 -3.37 1.41 -8.81
CA ALA A 40 -4.58 0.73 -9.25
C ALA A 40 -4.39 -0.78 -9.44
N THR A 41 -3.19 -1.21 -9.86
CA THR A 41 -2.84 -2.63 -9.98
C THR A 41 -2.61 -3.29 -8.62
N ALA A 42 -2.01 -2.56 -7.67
CA ALA A 42 -1.75 -3.07 -6.32
C ALA A 42 -3.03 -3.22 -5.49
N LEU A 43 -3.98 -2.28 -5.66
CA LEU A 43 -5.15 -2.14 -4.79
C LEU A 43 -5.99 -3.42 -4.62
N PRO A 44 -6.35 -4.19 -5.66
CA PRO A 44 -7.20 -5.38 -5.49
C PRO A 44 -6.58 -6.42 -4.56
N ARG A 45 -5.28 -6.72 -4.72
CA ARG A 45 -4.59 -7.71 -3.87
C ARG A 45 -4.49 -7.24 -2.43
N ILE A 46 -4.23 -5.95 -2.21
CA ILE A 46 -4.20 -5.36 -0.87
C ILE A 46 -5.58 -5.33 -0.22
N ALA A 47 -6.66 -5.17 -1.00
CA ALA A 47 -8.02 -5.18 -0.49
C ALA A 47 -8.50 -6.59 -0.10
N ASP A 48 -8.00 -7.63 -0.78
CA ASP A 48 -8.32 -9.04 -0.52
C ASP A 48 -7.45 -9.68 0.59
N ALA A 49 -6.37 -9.00 1.00
CA ALA A 49 -5.34 -9.47 1.93
C ALA A 49 -5.77 -9.49 3.41
#